data_AF-A0A8J7Q9Z0-F1
#
_entry.id   AF-A0A8J7Q9Z0-F1
#
_cell.length_a   1.000
_cell.length_b   1.000
_cell.length_c   1.000
_cell.angle_alpha   90.00
_cell.angle_beta   90.00
_cell.angle_gamma   90.00
#
_symmetry.space_group_name_H-M   'P 1'
#
loop_
_entity.id
_entity.type
_entity.pdbx_description
1 polymer ?
#
loop_
_entity_poly.entity_id
_entity_poly.type
_entity_poly.pdbx_seq_one_letter_code
_entity_poly.pdbx_strand_id
1 'polypeptide(L)'
;MKSLFSLPLAAVAALVLATLVPAAPLPKGKPAILHDPFDGKFALDWKVVRPDADHVSFKKVPGALVITTQRGSIHGKSQEDKLSEGTLAKNIHLIDIPFTDPDWSATTCVTGFAPDTSYQQAGLIVYDDDDNYLKWGYEYDWQSGRGQRFLLVAETGGTPVHVPPDANESGLKKFWLRVTRHGDKYAFAWSGDGDKWTAGAERTWEGKGKRVGLLAKNGGNKDAAEIDAAFEFFELRAVPAGK
;
A
#
# COMPACT_ATOMS: atom_id res chain seq x y z
N MET A 1 46.02 52.18 29.09
CA MET A 1 46.12 50.72 29.33
C MET A 1 44.98 50.31 30.25
N LYS A 2 44.14 49.39 29.75
CA LYS A 2 43.16 48.44 30.37
C LYS A 2 43.05 48.47 31.91
N SER A 3 41.88 48.38 32.59
CA SER A 3 40.73 47.49 32.34
C SER A 3 39.45 47.95 33.06
N LEU A 4 38.29 47.77 32.42
CA LEU A 4 36.98 47.71 33.09
C LEU A 4 36.74 46.30 33.66
N PHE A 5 36.26 46.22 34.90
CA PHE A 5 35.75 44.98 35.51
C PHE A 5 34.27 44.81 35.15
N SER A 6 33.93 43.72 34.45
CA SER A 6 32.55 43.25 34.24
C SER A 6 32.23 42.13 35.24
N LEU A 7 31.13 42.25 35.99
CA LEU A 7 30.55 41.17 36.79
C LEU A 7 29.77 40.20 35.89
N PRO A 8 29.76 38.88 36.14
CA PRO A 8 29.07 37.91 35.30
C PRO A 8 27.58 37.79 35.68
N LEU A 9 26.75 37.57 34.65
CA LEU A 9 25.35 37.20 34.75
C LEU A 9 25.24 35.71 35.14
N ALA A 10 24.59 35.39 36.25
CA ALA A 10 24.34 34.01 36.65
C ALA A 10 23.19 33.40 35.83
N ALA A 11 23.47 32.35 35.06
CA ALA A 11 22.46 31.54 34.40
C ALA A 11 21.89 30.50 35.37
N VAL A 12 20.59 30.54 35.61
CA VAL A 12 19.86 29.50 36.38
C VAL A 12 19.50 28.38 35.41
N ALA A 13 20.14 27.21 35.56
CA ALA A 13 19.75 25.99 34.87
C ALA A 13 18.62 25.29 35.65
N ALA A 14 17.42 25.24 35.08
CA ALA A 14 16.32 24.44 35.62
C ALA A 14 16.51 22.98 35.19
N LEU A 15 16.73 22.09 36.17
CA LEU A 15 16.84 20.65 35.96
C LEU A 15 15.42 20.05 35.91
N VAL A 16 14.94 19.70 34.72
CA VAL A 16 13.70 18.91 34.57
C VAL A 16 14.06 17.44 34.75
N LEU A 17 13.71 16.85 35.90
CA LEU A 17 13.74 15.39 36.06
C LEU A 17 12.59 14.79 35.25
N ALA A 18 12.90 14.23 34.07
CA ALA A 18 12.01 13.33 33.37
C ALA A 18 12.01 11.98 34.11
N THR A 19 10.90 11.63 34.74
CA THR A 19 10.69 10.29 35.29
C THR A 19 10.55 9.31 34.13
N LEU A 20 11.51 8.40 33.98
CA LEU A 20 11.33 7.21 33.14
C LEU A 20 10.25 6.33 33.78
N VAL A 21 9.06 6.32 33.18
CA VAL A 21 8.09 5.25 33.43
C VAL A 21 8.53 4.05 32.59
N PRO A 22 8.87 2.90 33.19
CA PRO A 22 9.17 1.70 32.42
C PRO A 22 7.93 1.31 31.62
N ALA A 23 8.09 1.17 30.29
CA ALA A 23 7.02 0.71 29.42
C ALA A 23 6.52 -0.65 29.91
N ALA A 24 5.22 -0.78 30.13
CA ALA A 24 4.60 -2.04 30.49
C ALA A 24 4.91 -3.10 29.41
N PRO A 25 5.24 -4.35 29.79
CA PRO A 25 5.45 -5.40 28.82
C PRO A 25 4.16 -5.64 28.03
N LEU A 26 4.27 -5.66 26.70
CA LEU A 26 3.15 -5.96 25.81
C LEU A 26 2.55 -7.33 26.17
N PRO A 27 1.21 -7.49 26.16
CA PRO A 27 0.58 -8.78 26.45
C PRO A 27 1.05 -9.84 25.45
N LYS A 28 1.20 -11.09 25.90
CA LYS A 28 1.44 -12.25 25.03
C LYS A 28 0.24 -12.42 24.08
N GLY A 29 0.33 -11.87 22.88
CA GLY A 29 -0.72 -11.79 21.87
C GLY A 29 -0.18 -12.02 20.46
N LYS A 30 -1.10 -12.08 19.48
CA LYS A 30 -0.81 -12.22 18.05
C LYS A 30 0.35 -11.32 17.61
N PRO A 31 1.14 -11.70 16.58
CA PRO A 31 2.29 -10.91 16.16
C PRO A 31 1.89 -9.46 15.90
N ALA A 32 2.57 -8.50 16.51
CA ALA A 32 2.34 -7.07 16.22
C ALA A 32 2.72 -6.71 14.78
N ILE A 33 3.47 -7.58 14.10
CA ILE A 33 3.95 -7.44 12.73
C ILE A 33 3.82 -8.81 12.04
N LEU A 34 3.18 -8.82 10.87
CA LEU A 34 3.22 -9.89 9.89
C LEU A 34 4.09 -9.43 8.73
N HIS A 35 5.01 -10.28 8.28
CA HIS A 35 5.95 -9.95 7.24
C HIS A 35 6.16 -11.13 6.29
N ASP A 36 6.09 -10.86 4.99
CA ASP A 36 6.45 -11.80 3.94
C ASP A 36 7.60 -11.20 3.11
N PRO A 37 8.82 -11.77 3.17
CA PRO A 37 9.95 -11.33 2.36
C PRO A 37 9.93 -11.95 0.95
N PHE A 38 8.99 -12.85 0.65
CA PHE A 38 8.89 -13.56 -0.63
C PHE A 38 10.17 -14.28 -1.07
N ASP A 39 10.91 -14.84 -0.11
CA ASP A 39 12.14 -15.59 -0.35
C ASP A 39 11.84 -17.01 -0.86
N GLY A 40 11.49 -17.09 -2.14
CA GLY A 40 11.24 -18.35 -2.87
C GLY A 40 9.88 -19.01 -2.56
N LYS A 41 9.13 -18.49 -1.58
CA LYS A 41 7.83 -19.00 -1.15
C LYS A 41 7.06 -17.93 -0.36
N PHE A 42 5.76 -18.18 -0.17
CA PHE A 42 4.96 -17.43 0.79
C PHE A 42 5.35 -17.79 2.24
N ALA A 43 5.49 -16.75 3.08
CA ALA A 43 5.69 -16.88 4.52
C ALA A 43 4.40 -16.64 5.34
N LEU A 44 3.39 -16.02 4.74
CA LEU A 44 2.07 -15.77 5.35
C LEU A 44 0.97 -16.66 4.74
N ASP A 45 -0.18 -16.71 5.39
CA ASP A 45 -1.37 -17.44 4.94
C ASP A 45 -2.15 -16.62 3.89
N TRP A 46 -1.63 -16.61 2.66
CA TRP A 46 -2.24 -15.89 1.54
C TRP A 46 -3.47 -16.61 0.99
N LYS A 47 -4.58 -15.88 0.93
CA LYS A 47 -5.83 -16.26 0.25
C LYS A 47 -5.89 -15.54 -1.08
N VAL A 48 -5.78 -16.29 -2.17
CA VAL A 48 -5.75 -15.72 -3.51
C VAL A 48 -7.14 -15.76 -4.14
N VAL A 49 -7.67 -14.61 -4.53
CA VAL A 49 -8.92 -14.52 -5.30
C VAL A 49 -8.61 -14.82 -6.76
N ARG A 50 -9.32 -15.82 -7.30
CA ARG A 50 -9.20 -16.28 -8.70
C ARG A 50 -7.72 -16.55 -9.06
N PRO A 51 -7.08 -17.57 -8.43
CA PRO A 51 -5.66 -17.84 -8.66
C PRO A 51 -5.39 -18.24 -10.11
N ASP A 52 -4.26 -17.79 -10.61
CA ASP A 52 -3.68 -18.14 -11.90
C ASP A 52 -2.17 -18.30 -11.73
N ALA A 53 -1.72 -19.55 -11.61
CA ALA A 53 -0.35 -19.88 -11.24
C ALA A 53 0.67 -19.52 -12.32
N ASP A 54 0.25 -19.40 -13.58
CA ASP A 54 1.14 -19.06 -14.70
C ASP A 54 1.58 -17.58 -14.66
N HIS A 55 0.83 -16.75 -13.94
CA HIS A 55 1.07 -15.31 -13.75
C HIS A 55 1.65 -14.97 -12.38
N VAL A 56 2.12 -15.97 -11.62
CA VAL A 56 2.77 -15.79 -10.32
C VAL A 56 4.10 -16.52 -10.28
N SER A 57 5.17 -15.84 -9.85
CA SER A 57 6.50 -16.45 -9.81
C SER A 57 7.38 -15.90 -8.69
N PHE A 58 8.10 -16.78 -8.01
CA PHE A 58 9.23 -16.43 -7.14
C PHE A 58 10.59 -16.54 -7.85
N LYS A 59 10.60 -16.95 -9.13
CA LYS A 59 11.83 -17.28 -9.87
C LYS A 59 12.25 -16.17 -10.83
N LYS A 60 11.30 -15.42 -11.38
CA LYS A 60 11.57 -14.33 -12.33
C LYS A 60 12.45 -13.23 -11.72
N VAL A 61 12.18 -12.88 -10.46
CA VAL A 61 12.98 -11.93 -9.67
C VAL A 61 13.25 -12.59 -8.30
N PRO A 62 14.49 -13.03 -8.02
CA PRO A 62 14.84 -13.61 -6.72
C PRO A 62 14.56 -12.65 -5.57
N GLY A 63 13.96 -13.16 -4.49
CA GLY A 63 13.59 -12.35 -3.31
C GLY A 63 12.34 -11.50 -3.51
N ALA A 64 11.50 -11.81 -4.50
CA ALA A 64 10.25 -11.11 -4.74
C ALA A 64 9.13 -12.06 -5.18
N LEU A 65 7.90 -11.68 -4.86
CA LEU A 65 6.70 -12.21 -5.51
C LEU A 65 6.49 -11.43 -6.80
N VAL A 66 6.61 -12.08 -7.95
CA VAL A 66 6.22 -11.48 -9.23
C VAL A 66 4.77 -11.84 -9.51
N ILE A 67 3.93 -10.81 -9.69
CA ILE A 67 2.58 -10.93 -10.26
C ILE A 67 2.63 -10.30 -11.65
N THR A 68 2.47 -11.13 -12.68
CA THR A 68 2.32 -10.67 -14.06
C THR A 68 0.91 -10.12 -14.23
N THR A 69 0.77 -8.88 -14.68
CA THR A 69 -0.54 -8.29 -14.95
C THR A 69 -1.25 -9.06 -16.05
N GLN A 70 -2.57 -9.13 -15.96
CA GLN A 70 -3.41 -9.82 -16.93
C GLN A 70 -4.75 -9.09 -17.08
N ARG A 71 -5.43 -9.32 -18.21
CA ARG A 71 -6.76 -8.76 -18.48
C ARG A 71 -7.73 -9.24 -17.39
N GLY A 72 -8.45 -8.28 -16.83
CA GLY A 72 -9.50 -8.49 -15.85
C GLY A 72 -9.77 -7.24 -15.02
N SER A 73 -11.04 -6.96 -14.74
CA SER A 73 -11.50 -5.81 -13.98
C SER A 73 -12.05 -6.21 -12.60
N ILE A 74 -11.96 -5.29 -11.65
CA ILE A 74 -12.74 -5.27 -10.40
C ILE A 74 -13.37 -3.89 -10.22
N HIS A 75 -13.48 -3.13 -11.30
CA HIS A 75 -13.87 -1.73 -11.27
C HIS A 75 -15.33 -1.57 -11.68
N GLY A 76 -16.10 -0.91 -10.82
CA GLY A 76 -17.54 -0.76 -11.00
C GLY A 76 -18.24 -2.10 -11.11
N LYS A 77 -19.31 -2.13 -11.90
CA LYS A 77 -20.01 -3.36 -12.30
C LYS A 77 -19.19 -4.20 -13.27
N SER A 78 -18.07 -4.73 -12.80
CA SER A 78 -17.05 -5.42 -13.60
C SER A 78 -17.60 -6.63 -14.38
N GLN A 79 -18.63 -7.31 -13.86
CA GLN A 79 -19.30 -8.41 -14.56
C GLN A 79 -20.14 -7.95 -15.76
N GLU A 80 -20.60 -6.70 -15.75
CA GLU A 80 -21.39 -6.07 -16.83
C GLU A 80 -20.53 -5.17 -17.74
N ASP A 81 -19.23 -5.03 -17.42
CA ASP A 81 -18.34 -4.14 -18.13
C ASP A 81 -18.04 -4.64 -19.54
N LYS A 82 -18.38 -3.83 -20.54
CA LYS A 82 -18.19 -4.14 -21.96
C LYS A 82 -16.72 -4.18 -22.36
N LEU A 83 -15.86 -3.42 -21.69
CA LEU A 83 -14.44 -3.38 -22.05
C LEU A 83 -13.75 -4.70 -21.68
N SER A 84 -14.01 -5.20 -20.48
CA SER A 84 -13.50 -6.49 -19.99
C SER A 84 -14.32 -7.70 -20.43
N GLU A 85 -15.52 -7.50 -20.97
CA GLU A 85 -16.46 -8.58 -21.32
C GLU A 85 -16.79 -9.48 -20.12
N GLY A 86 -16.89 -8.87 -18.92
CA GLY A 86 -17.09 -9.60 -17.67
C GLY A 86 -15.85 -10.33 -17.14
N THR A 87 -14.69 -10.16 -17.76
CA THR A 87 -13.44 -10.77 -17.28
C THR A 87 -13.01 -10.11 -15.97
N LEU A 88 -12.94 -10.89 -14.89
CA LEU A 88 -12.58 -10.40 -13.56
C LEU A 88 -11.07 -10.44 -13.31
N ALA A 89 -10.55 -9.48 -12.54
CA ALA A 89 -9.12 -9.46 -12.19
C ALA A 89 -8.75 -10.68 -11.33
N LYS A 90 -7.68 -11.36 -11.70
CA LYS A 90 -7.17 -12.55 -11.02
C LYS A 90 -5.99 -12.21 -10.10
N ASN A 91 -5.51 -13.18 -9.33
CA ASN A 91 -4.31 -13.06 -8.50
C ASN A 91 -4.33 -11.89 -7.50
N ILE A 92 -5.50 -11.63 -6.89
CA ILE A 92 -5.59 -10.71 -5.76
C ILE A 92 -5.15 -11.50 -4.52
N HIS A 93 -3.91 -11.27 -4.09
CA HIS A 93 -3.31 -11.96 -2.96
C HIS A 93 -3.68 -11.21 -1.69
N LEU A 94 -4.35 -11.88 -0.75
CA LEU A 94 -4.87 -11.25 0.47
C LEU A 94 -4.47 -12.04 1.70
N ILE A 95 -4.22 -11.35 2.81
CA ILE A 95 -4.22 -11.94 4.15
C ILE A 95 -5.40 -11.40 4.96
N ASP A 96 -5.89 -12.16 5.94
CA ASP A 96 -6.81 -11.63 6.93
C ASP A 96 -6.06 -10.64 7.84
N ILE A 97 -6.70 -9.53 8.20
CA ILE A 97 -6.17 -8.61 9.22
C ILE A 97 -6.43 -9.24 10.59
N PRO A 98 -5.40 -9.69 11.32
CA PRO A 98 -5.60 -10.49 12.52
C PRO A 98 -5.83 -9.66 13.78
N PHE A 99 -5.67 -8.33 13.68
CA PHE A 99 -5.69 -7.41 14.80
C PHE A 99 -7.11 -7.19 15.30
N THR A 100 -7.23 -7.05 16.63
CA THR A 100 -8.48 -6.63 17.28
C THR A 100 -8.56 -5.11 17.41
N ASP A 101 -7.42 -4.43 17.36
CA ASP A 101 -7.32 -2.97 17.28
C ASP A 101 -7.73 -2.52 15.86
N PRO A 102 -8.55 -1.46 15.71
CA PRO A 102 -8.84 -0.89 14.40
C PRO A 102 -7.60 -0.35 13.67
N ASP A 103 -6.52 -0.03 14.38
CA ASP A 103 -5.40 0.71 13.83
C ASP A 103 -4.25 -0.18 13.36
N TRP A 104 -3.88 -0.04 12.09
CA TRP A 104 -2.82 -0.83 11.47
C TRP A 104 -2.23 -0.15 10.25
N SER A 105 -1.06 -0.61 9.82
CA SER A 105 -0.41 -0.15 8.59
C SER A 105 0.06 -1.33 7.76
N ALA A 106 -0.22 -1.28 6.45
CA ALA A 106 0.29 -2.20 5.45
C ALA A 106 1.28 -1.49 4.54
N THR A 107 2.45 -2.08 4.31
CA THR A 107 3.52 -1.53 3.46
C THR A 107 4.04 -2.60 2.50
N THR A 108 4.38 -2.19 1.28
CA THR A 108 5.07 -3.03 0.29
C THR A 108 6.06 -2.20 -0.52
N CYS A 109 7.00 -2.87 -1.19
CA CYS A 109 7.87 -2.30 -2.19
C CYS A 109 7.63 -3.00 -3.53
N VAL A 110 7.47 -2.22 -4.59
CA VAL A 110 7.30 -2.70 -5.96
C VAL A 110 8.50 -2.26 -6.78
N THR A 111 9.06 -3.19 -7.55
CA THR A 111 10.17 -2.97 -8.47
C THR A 111 9.88 -3.57 -9.84
N GLY A 112 10.53 -3.06 -10.88
CA GLY A 112 10.42 -3.57 -12.24
C GLY A 112 9.07 -3.31 -12.92
N PHE A 113 8.18 -2.53 -12.29
CA PHE A 113 6.86 -2.21 -12.82
C PHE A 113 6.87 -0.83 -13.49
N ALA A 114 6.59 -0.77 -14.79
CA ALA A 114 6.58 0.46 -15.58
C ALA A 114 5.37 0.48 -16.53
N PRO A 115 4.17 0.84 -16.05
CA PRO A 115 2.98 0.82 -16.87
C PRO A 115 3.06 1.89 -17.96
N ASP A 116 2.81 1.49 -19.20
CA ASP A 116 2.88 2.31 -20.41
C ASP A 116 1.56 2.34 -21.18
N THR A 117 0.60 1.52 -20.76
CA THR A 117 -0.70 1.35 -21.39
C THR A 117 -1.81 1.48 -20.36
N SER A 118 -2.90 2.13 -20.75
CA SER A 118 -4.10 2.27 -19.92
C SER A 118 -4.50 0.93 -19.29
N TYR A 119 -4.87 1.01 -18.01
CA TYR A 119 -5.30 -0.09 -17.14
C TYR A 119 -4.22 -1.03 -16.62
N GLN A 120 -2.94 -0.88 -16.99
CA GLN A 120 -1.85 -1.52 -16.25
C GLN A 120 -1.71 -0.86 -14.86
N GLN A 121 -1.86 -1.64 -13.80
CA GLN A 121 -1.83 -1.17 -12.41
C GLN A 121 -1.21 -2.21 -11.50
N ALA A 122 -0.48 -1.78 -10.47
CA ALA A 122 -0.01 -2.64 -9.39
C ALA A 122 0.02 -1.88 -8.06
N GLY A 123 -0.23 -2.57 -6.94
CA GLY A 123 -0.12 -1.96 -5.63
C GLY A 123 -0.83 -2.72 -4.50
N LEU A 124 -1.21 -1.96 -3.48
CA LEU A 124 -1.91 -2.44 -2.29
C LEU A 124 -3.43 -2.39 -2.47
N ILE A 125 -4.12 -3.32 -1.81
CA ILE A 125 -5.59 -3.34 -1.74
C ILE A 125 -6.08 -3.71 -0.35
N VAL A 126 -7.02 -2.92 0.17
CA VAL A 126 -7.89 -3.29 1.29
C VAL A 126 -9.20 -3.80 0.69
N TYR A 127 -9.59 -5.02 1.02
CA TYR A 127 -10.56 -5.77 0.22
C TYR A 127 -11.59 -6.48 1.08
N ASP A 128 -12.86 -6.18 0.85
CA ASP A 128 -13.98 -6.99 1.34
C ASP A 128 -14.47 -7.93 0.24
N ASP A 129 -14.81 -7.38 -0.92
CA ASP A 129 -15.22 -8.07 -2.14
C ASP A 129 -14.93 -7.19 -3.39
N ASP A 130 -15.31 -7.68 -4.58
CA ASP A 130 -15.03 -7.01 -5.86
C ASP A 130 -15.73 -5.64 -5.97
N ASP A 131 -16.80 -5.40 -5.21
CA ASP A 131 -17.60 -4.16 -5.23
C ASP A 131 -17.29 -3.24 -4.04
N ASN A 132 -16.40 -3.66 -3.14
CA ASN A 132 -16.06 -2.95 -1.89
C ASN A 132 -14.56 -3.08 -1.59
N TYR A 133 -13.77 -2.11 -2.03
CA TYR A 133 -12.32 -2.08 -1.80
C TYR A 133 -11.73 -0.66 -1.78
N LEU A 134 -10.53 -0.55 -1.21
CA LEU A 134 -9.61 0.58 -1.39
C LEU A 134 -8.36 0.07 -2.09
N LYS A 135 -8.06 0.57 -3.29
CA LYS A 135 -6.85 0.24 -4.06
C LYS A 135 -5.93 1.44 -4.08
N TRP A 136 -4.71 1.27 -3.60
CA TRP A 136 -3.64 2.25 -3.71
C TRP A 136 -2.52 1.69 -4.54
N GLY A 137 -2.26 2.28 -5.71
CA GLY A 137 -1.29 1.72 -6.64
C GLY A 137 -0.73 2.72 -7.61
N TYR A 138 0.30 2.25 -8.32
CA TYR A 138 0.92 2.93 -9.44
C TYR A 138 0.29 2.42 -10.73
N GLU A 139 -0.06 3.32 -11.65
CA GLU A 139 -0.75 2.99 -12.89
C GLU A 139 -0.36 3.93 -14.02
N TYR A 140 -0.65 3.52 -15.26
CA TYR A 140 -0.58 4.43 -16.39
C TYR A 140 -1.51 5.63 -16.18
N ASP A 141 -1.01 6.85 -16.41
CA ASP A 141 -1.82 8.05 -16.30
C ASP A 141 -2.68 8.24 -17.56
N TRP A 142 -3.80 7.55 -17.58
CA TRP A 142 -4.76 7.61 -18.68
C TRP A 142 -5.37 9.00 -18.88
N GLN A 143 -5.41 9.84 -17.84
CA GLN A 143 -5.99 11.18 -17.94
C GLN A 143 -5.06 12.14 -18.70
N SER A 144 -3.76 12.11 -18.44
CA SER A 144 -2.79 12.88 -19.22
C SER A 144 -2.39 12.18 -20.53
N GLY A 145 -2.67 10.88 -20.65
CA GLY A 145 -2.34 10.07 -21.81
C GLY A 145 -0.83 9.83 -21.96
N ARG A 146 -0.05 9.99 -20.89
CA ARG A 146 1.39 9.68 -20.85
C ARG A 146 1.89 9.49 -19.42
N GLY A 147 2.96 8.71 -19.28
CA GLY A 147 3.61 8.54 -17.98
C GLY A 147 2.75 7.74 -16.99
N GLN A 148 3.08 7.87 -15.72
CA GLN A 148 2.52 7.09 -14.64
C GLN A 148 2.09 7.98 -13.49
N ARG A 149 1.22 7.45 -12.65
CA ARG A 149 0.75 8.11 -11.45
C ARG A 149 0.42 7.13 -10.34
N PHE A 150 0.50 7.60 -9.10
CA PHE A 150 -0.20 6.99 -7.99
C PHE A 150 -1.69 7.37 -8.03
N LEU A 151 -2.57 6.42 -7.72
CA LEU A 151 -4.02 6.67 -7.62
C LEU A 151 -4.65 5.83 -6.50
N LEU A 152 -5.48 6.48 -5.68
CA LEU A 152 -6.45 5.81 -4.84
C LEU A 152 -7.73 5.60 -5.63
N VAL A 153 -8.19 4.35 -5.71
CA VAL A 153 -9.55 4.02 -6.11
C VAL A 153 -10.27 3.46 -4.89
N ALA A 154 -11.38 4.07 -4.54
CA ALA A 154 -12.22 3.63 -3.46
C ALA A 154 -13.59 3.28 -4.01
N GLU A 155 -14.00 2.03 -3.79
CA GLU A 155 -15.23 1.49 -4.32
C GLU A 155 -16.13 1.02 -3.18
N THR A 156 -17.40 1.40 -3.27
CA THR A 156 -18.46 1.00 -2.34
C THR A 156 -19.69 0.63 -3.15
N GLY A 157 -20.18 -0.60 -3.00
CA GLY A 157 -21.35 -1.11 -3.73
C GLY A 157 -21.21 -0.99 -5.26
N GLY A 158 -20.03 -1.26 -5.81
CA GLY A 158 -19.80 -1.20 -7.27
C GLY A 158 -19.71 0.22 -7.83
N THR A 159 -19.51 1.22 -6.96
CA THR A 159 -19.41 2.64 -7.34
C THR A 159 -18.02 3.18 -7.01
N PRO A 160 -17.12 3.28 -8.00
CA PRO A 160 -15.76 3.72 -7.77
C PRO A 160 -15.64 5.24 -7.73
N VAL A 161 -14.74 5.72 -6.86
CA VAL A 161 -14.28 7.10 -6.80
C VAL A 161 -12.76 7.13 -6.89
N HIS A 162 -12.26 7.95 -7.81
CA HIS A 162 -10.83 8.11 -8.07
C HIS A 162 -10.32 9.35 -7.34
N VAL A 163 -9.30 9.18 -6.52
CA VAL A 163 -8.70 10.25 -5.71
C VAL A 163 -7.21 10.31 -6.04
N PRO A 164 -6.79 11.17 -6.99
CA PRO A 164 -5.38 11.40 -7.25
C PRO A 164 -4.75 12.14 -6.06
N PRO A 165 -3.46 11.88 -5.75
CA PRO A 165 -2.74 12.66 -4.76
C PRO A 165 -2.35 14.04 -5.31
N ASP A 166 -2.17 15.02 -4.41
CA ASP A 166 -1.68 16.36 -4.79
C ASP A 166 -0.24 16.30 -5.33
N ALA A 167 0.61 15.48 -4.70
CA ALA A 167 1.97 15.21 -5.13
C ALA A 167 2.06 13.82 -5.78
N ASN A 168 2.60 13.78 -6.99
CA ASN A 168 2.70 12.57 -7.81
C ASN A 168 4.05 12.52 -8.55
N GLU A 169 4.43 11.33 -9.02
CA GLU A 169 5.71 11.14 -9.70
C GLU A 169 5.61 10.07 -10.80
N SER A 170 6.18 10.36 -11.96
CA SER A 170 6.23 9.45 -13.10
C SER A 170 7.65 8.90 -13.28
N GLY A 171 7.79 7.71 -13.88
CA GLY A 171 9.08 7.15 -14.27
C GLY A 171 9.80 6.36 -13.17
N LEU A 172 9.14 6.12 -12.03
CA LEU A 172 9.70 5.32 -10.95
C LEU A 172 9.87 3.86 -11.40
N LYS A 173 11.04 3.28 -11.14
CA LYS A 173 11.34 1.86 -11.38
C LYS A 173 11.26 1.02 -10.12
N LYS A 174 11.33 1.68 -8.97
CA LYS A 174 11.14 1.12 -7.64
C LYS A 174 10.41 2.15 -6.79
N PHE A 175 9.42 1.71 -6.04
CA PHE A 175 8.61 2.57 -5.18
C PHE A 175 8.01 1.78 -4.03
N TRP A 176 7.65 2.48 -2.97
CA TRP A 176 6.99 1.93 -1.80
C TRP A 176 5.60 2.51 -1.69
N LEU A 177 4.68 1.69 -1.20
CA LEU A 177 3.29 2.07 -0.94
C LEU A 177 2.99 1.76 0.52
N ARG A 178 2.21 2.63 1.16
CA ARG A 178 1.68 2.41 2.50
C ARG A 178 0.21 2.78 2.57
N VAL A 179 -0.55 1.94 3.27
CA VAL A 179 -1.89 2.24 3.76
C VAL A 179 -1.84 2.23 5.28
N THR A 180 -2.36 3.26 5.93
CA THR A 180 -2.51 3.31 7.39
C THR A 180 -3.97 3.53 7.72
N ARG A 181 -4.53 2.65 8.54
CA ARG A 181 -5.88 2.75 9.07
C ARG A 181 -5.84 3.33 10.48
N HIS A 182 -6.72 4.30 10.74
CA HIS A 182 -7.04 4.84 12.05
C HIS A 182 -8.56 4.89 12.21
N GLY A 183 -9.13 3.96 12.97
CA GLY A 183 -10.59 3.81 13.07
C GLY A 183 -11.24 3.45 11.71
N ASP A 184 -11.97 4.40 11.12
CA ASP A 184 -12.60 4.30 9.79
C ASP A 184 -11.87 5.13 8.71
N LYS A 185 -10.82 5.85 9.09
CA LYS A 185 -10.01 6.68 8.20
C LYS A 185 -8.80 5.91 7.69
N TYR A 186 -8.56 6.00 6.39
CA TYR A 186 -7.41 5.43 5.70
C TYR A 186 -6.56 6.54 5.12
N ALA A 187 -5.27 6.55 5.47
CA ALA A 187 -4.26 7.41 4.89
C ALA A 187 -3.34 6.59 3.97
N PHE A 188 -3.06 7.15 2.81
CA PHE A 188 -2.27 6.52 1.75
C PHE A 188 -1.00 7.34 1.52
N ALA A 189 0.13 6.67 1.41
CA ALA A 189 1.41 7.32 1.17
C ALA A 189 2.25 6.51 0.18
N TRP A 190 3.20 7.20 -0.44
CA TRP A 190 4.17 6.60 -1.36
C TRP A 190 5.58 7.11 -1.06
N SER A 191 6.58 6.39 -1.52
CA SER A 191 7.98 6.80 -1.44
C SER A 191 8.75 6.28 -2.66
N GLY A 192 9.69 7.09 -3.17
CA GLY A 192 10.62 6.70 -4.23
C GLY A 192 11.95 6.12 -3.71
N ASP A 193 12.25 6.27 -2.42
CA ASP A 193 13.51 5.86 -1.79
C ASP A 193 13.34 4.89 -0.61
N GLY A 194 12.11 4.71 -0.11
CA GLY A 194 11.77 3.87 1.04
C GLY A 194 11.86 4.60 2.39
N ASP A 195 12.48 5.78 2.41
CA ASP A 195 12.79 6.54 3.63
C ASP A 195 11.90 7.78 3.77
N LYS A 196 11.78 8.57 2.71
CA LYS A 196 10.97 9.79 2.68
C LYS A 196 9.60 9.48 2.11
N TRP A 197 8.58 9.71 2.93
CA TRP A 197 7.19 9.40 2.58
C TRP A 197 6.44 10.66 2.15
N THR A 198 5.85 10.60 0.96
CA THR A 198 4.95 11.61 0.44
C THR A 198 3.51 11.20 0.73
N ALA A 199 2.73 12.13 1.30
CA ALA A 199 1.30 11.92 1.48
C ALA A 199 0.60 11.78 0.12
N GLY A 200 -0.20 10.73 -0.03
CA GLY A 200 -0.96 10.45 -1.23
C GLY A 200 -2.38 11.00 -1.12
N ALA A 201 -3.24 10.25 -0.46
CA ALA A 201 -4.65 10.58 -0.28
C ALA A 201 -5.12 10.17 1.11
N GLU A 202 -6.28 10.68 1.53
CA GLU A 202 -6.99 10.22 2.72
C GLU A 202 -8.45 9.97 2.39
N ARG A 203 -9.04 8.97 3.06
CA ARG A 203 -10.45 8.65 2.88
C ARG A 203 -11.04 7.96 4.10
N THR A 204 -12.23 8.40 4.51
CA THR A 204 -13.11 7.60 5.36
C THR A 204 -13.82 6.56 4.51
N TRP A 205 -13.80 5.30 4.94
CA TRP A 205 -14.43 4.21 4.21
C TRP A 205 -15.21 3.29 5.16
N GLU A 206 -16.48 3.09 4.84
CA GLU A 206 -17.43 2.30 5.64
C GLU A 206 -17.29 0.79 5.41
N GLY A 207 -16.38 0.38 4.53
CA GLY A 207 -16.02 -1.02 4.36
C GLY A 207 -15.48 -1.63 5.65
N LYS A 208 -15.68 -2.93 5.81
CA LYS A 208 -15.21 -3.68 6.98
C LYS A 208 -13.67 -3.75 6.98
N GLY A 209 -13.07 -3.75 5.79
CA GLY A 209 -11.62 -3.84 5.60
C GLY A 209 -11.07 -5.09 6.25
N LYS A 210 -11.65 -6.26 5.93
CA LYS A 210 -11.29 -7.54 6.58
C LYS A 210 -9.96 -8.11 6.12
N ARG A 211 -9.57 -7.78 4.89
CA ARG A 211 -8.37 -8.30 4.26
C ARG A 211 -7.58 -7.18 3.62
N VAL A 212 -6.28 -7.39 3.53
CA VAL A 212 -5.34 -6.49 2.87
C VAL A 212 -4.31 -7.30 2.11
N GLY A 213 -3.78 -6.76 1.02
CA GLY A 213 -2.72 -7.43 0.27
C GLY A 213 -2.37 -6.73 -1.03
N LEU A 214 -2.06 -7.53 -2.05
CA LEU A 214 -1.40 -7.12 -3.27
C LEU A 214 -2.26 -7.43 -4.50
N LEU A 215 -2.17 -6.58 -5.52
CA LEU A 215 -2.69 -6.87 -6.86
C LEU A 215 -1.77 -6.33 -7.95
N ALA A 216 -1.86 -6.94 -9.14
CA ALA A 216 -1.40 -6.38 -10.40
C ALA A 216 -2.38 -6.78 -11.52
N LYS A 217 -2.86 -5.84 -12.35
CA LYS A 217 -3.88 -6.11 -13.39
C LYS A 217 -3.79 -5.17 -14.60
N ASN A 218 -4.46 -5.56 -15.70
CA ASN A 218 -4.61 -4.78 -16.94
C ASN A 218 -6.05 -4.28 -17.18
N GLY A 219 -6.94 -4.35 -16.19
CA GLY A 219 -8.35 -3.94 -16.37
C GLY A 219 -9.01 -4.65 -17.56
N GLY A 220 -9.95 -3.98 -18.24
CA GLY A 220 -10.64 -4.58 -19.38
C GLY A 220 -9.86 -4.58 -20.70
N ASN A 221 -8.76 -3.83 -20.80
CA ASN A 221 -8.08 -3.56 -22.07
C ASN A 221 -7.40 -4.82 -22.63
N LYS A 222 -7.94 -5.34 -23.73
CA LYS A 222 -7.39 -6.51 -24.45
C LYS A 222 -6.05 -6.26 -25.13
N ASP A 223 -5.72 -5.00 -25.42
CA ASP A 223 -4.52 -4.61 -26.15
C ASP A 223 -3.39 -4.22 -25.19
N ALA A 224 -3.65 -4.17 -23.87
CA ALA A 224 -2.62 -3.94 -22.86
C ALA A 224 -1.74 -5.18 -22.69
N ALA A 225 -0.45 -5.03 -22.99
CA ALA A 225 0.53 -6.09 -22.77
C ALA A 225 0.60 -6.46 -21.28
N GLU A 226 0.79 -7.75 -21.02
CA GLU A 226 1.11 -8.27 -19.70
C GLU A 226 2.51 -7.80 -19.30
N ILE A 227 2.64 -7.23 -18.10
CA ILE A 227 3.91 -6.76 -17.56
C ILE A 227 4.09 -7.26 -16.12
N ASP A 228 5.33 -7.45 -15.71
CA ASP A 228 5.63 -7.95 -14.38
C ASP A 228 5.62 -6.82 -13.34
N ALA A 229 4.98 -7.07 -12.20
CA ALA A 229 5.17 -6.30 -10.97
C ALA A 229 5.85 -7.20 -9.93
N ALA A 230 7.08 -6.86 -9.53
CA ALA A 230 7.81 -7.60 -8.52
C ALA A 230 7.65 -6.92 -7.15
N PHE A 231 7.02 -7.62 -6.21
CA PHE A 231 6.85 -7.17 -4.83
C PHE A 231 7.97 -7.74 -3.98
N GLU A 232 8.85 -6.88 -3.44
CA GLU A 232 10.01 -7.33 -2.65
C GLU A 232 9.64 -7.77 -1.24
N PHE A 233 8.55 -7.23 -0.68
CA PHE A 233 8.01 -7.67 0.60
C PHE A 233 6.56 -7.23 0.78
N PHE A 234 5.89 -7.85 1.74
CA PHE A 234 4.64 -7.33 2.31
C PHE A 234 4.77 -7.28 3.83
N GLU A 235 4.44 -6.15 4.43
CA GLU A 235 4.38 -5.99 5.89
C GLU A 235 2.99 -5.49 6.30
N LEU A 236 2.40 -6.11 7.32
CA LEU A 236 1.23 -5.62 8.02
C LEU A 236 1.54 -5.52 9.51
N ARG A 237 1.41 -4.34 10.11
CA ARG A 237 1.67 -4.13 11.53
C ARG A 237 0.54 -3.40 12.23
N ALA A 238 0.33 -3.73 13.50
CA ALA A 238 -0.53 -2.93 14.36
C ALA A 238 0.10 -1.55 14.58
N VAL A 239 -0.70 -0.50 14.57
CA VAL A 239 -0.25 0.84 14.93
C VAL A 239 -0.75 1.11 16.34
N PRO A 240 0.14 1.29 17.34
CA PRO A 240 -0.31 1.59 18.69
C PRO A 240 -1.16 2.86 18.68
N ALA A 241 -2.31 2.82 19.33
CA ALA A 241 -3.13 4.01 19.56
C ALA A 241 -2.23 5.14 20.12
N GLY A 242 -2.24 6.29 19.44
CA GLY A 242 -1.53 7.47 19.92
C GLY A 242 -1.98 7.79 21.33
N LYS A 243 -1.03 7.87 22.28
CA LYS A 243 -1.30 8.34 23.64
C LYS A 243 -1.59 9.84 23.64
#